data_AF-A0A6B0T0Y8-F1
#
_entry.id   AF-A0A6B0T0Y8-F1
#
_cell.length_a   1.000
_cell.length_b   1.000
_cell.length_c   1.000
_cell.angle_alpha   90.00
_cell.angle_beta   90.00
_cell.angle_gamma   90.00
#
_symmetry.space_group_name_H-M   'P 1'
#
loop_
_entity.id
_entity.type
_entity.pdbx_description
1 polymer ?
#
loop_
_entity_poly.entity_id
_entity_poly.type
_entity_poly.pdbx_seq_one_letter_code
_entity_poly.pdbx_strand_id
1 'polypeptide(L)' 'MDETHAERLLEELLDRGLVPDERIEEVERLRDAGEIWVALEYALKGEISDPWRPAVEIV' A
#
# COMPACT_ATOMS: atom_id res chain seq x y z
N MET A 1 8.20 -14.72 4.25
CA MET A 1 8.55 -13.31 4.04
C MET A 1 8.92 -12.76 5.40
N ASP A 2 10.13 -12.21 5.53
CA ASP A 2 10.62 -11.63 6.78
C ASP A 2 10.18 -10.17 6.91
N GLU A 3 10.08 -9.67 8.14
CA GLU A 3 9.62 -8.30 8.47
C GLU A 3 10.44 -7.22 7.75
N THR A 4 11.76 -7.41 7.64
CA THR A 4 12.68 -6.54 6.89
C THR A 4 12.33 -6.44 5.39
N HIS A 5 11.77 -7.50 4.81
CA HIS A 5 11.34 -7.48 3.42
C HIS A 5 10.04 -6.70 3.24
N ALA A 6 9.12 -6.80 4.20
CA ALA A 6 7.87 -6.06 4.20
C ALA A 6 8.10 -4.56 4.40
N GLU A 7 9.02 -4.18 5.28
CA GLU A 7 9.42 -2.80 5.51
C GLU A 7 10.01 -2.16 4.25
N ARG A 8 10.96 -2.85 3.60
CA ARG A 8 11.58 -2.37 2.35
C ARG A 8 10.56 -2.20 1.22
N LEU A 9 9.59 -3.10 1.11
CA LEU A 9 8.52 -2.99 0.13
C LEU A 9 7.58 -1.81 0.44
N LEU A 10 7.27 -1.59 1.72
CA LEU A 10 6.46 -0.45 2.16
C LEU A 10 7.13 0.88 1.84
N GLU A 11 8.44 0.98 2.09
CA GLU A 11 9.25 2.15 1.71
C GLU A 11 9.23 2.38 0.20
N GLU A 12 9.41 1.33 -0.61
CA GLU A 12 9.33 1.44 -2.08
C GLU A 12 7.95 1.93 -2.55
N LEU A 13 6.86 1.51 -1.91
CA LEU A 13 5.50 1.98 -2.25
C LEU A 13 5.32 3.46 -1.92
N LEU A 14 5.83 3.92 -0.77
CA LEU A 14 5.76 5.32 -0.36
C LEU A 14 6.65 6.21 -1.24
N ASP A 15 7.90 5.81 -1.50
CA ASP A 15 8.86 6.56 -2.32
C ASP A 15 8.38 6.74 -3.76
N ARG A 16 7.73 5.70 -4.31
CA ARG A 16 7.17 5.73 -5.67
C ARG A 16 5.80 6.40 -5.76
N GLY A 17 5.22 6.84 -4.64
CA GLY A 17 3.88 7.42 -4.60
C GLY A 17 2.78 6.45 -5.05
N LEU A 18 2.97 5.14 -4.79
CA LEU A 18 1.98 4.10 -5.10
C LEU A 18 0.93 3.93 -4.00
N VAL A 19 1.15 4.57 -2.85
CA VAL A 19 0.16 4.67 -1.76
C VAL A 19 -0.73 5.89 -2.03
N PRO A 20 -2.06 5.74 -2.05
CA PRO A 20 -2.96 6.89 -2.17
C PRO A 20 -2.75 7.90 -1.03
N ASP A 21 -2.75 9.20 -1.34
CA ASP A 21 -2.48 10.28 -0.37
C ASP A 21 -3.36 10.21 0.88
N GLU A 22 -4.64 9.86 0.73
CA GLU A 22 -5.60 9.70 1.83
C GLU A 22 -5.24 8.58 2.82
N ARG A 23 -4.32 7.68 2.43
CA ARG A 23 -3.90 6.52 3.20
C ARG A 23 -2.50 6.67 3.79
N ILE A 24 -1.69 7.61 3.30
CA ILE A 24 -0.31 7.79 3.77
C ILE A 24 -0.26 7.97 5.29
N GLU A 25 -1.15 8.80 5.84
CA GLU A 25 -1.22 9.05 7.29
C GLU A 25 -1.47 7.76 8.10
N GLU A 26 -2.36 6.88 7.62
CA GLU A 26 -2.65 5.60 8.26
C GLU A 26 -1.47 4.62 8.13
N VAL A 27 -0.87 4.55 6.95
CA VAL A 27 0.28 3.68 6.66
C VAL A 27 1.48 4.07 7.54
N GLU A 28 1.79 5.36 7.65
CA GLU A 28 2.88 5.83 8.49
C GLU A 28 2.62 5.55 9.96
N ARG A 29 1.39 5.73 10.44
CA ARG A 29 1.03 5.43 11.84
C ARG A 29 1.19 3.94 12.15
N LEU A 30 0.75 3.06 11.25
CA LEU A 30 0.89 1.61 11.41
C LEU A 30 2.37 1.19 11.36
N ARG A 31 3.17 1.80 10.48
CA ARG A 31 4.62 1.59 10.44
C ARG A 31 5.27 1.98 11.78
N ASP A 32 4.94 3.16 12.29
CA ASP A 32 5.50 3.68 13.54
C ASP A 32 5.05 2.87 14.77
N ALA A 33 3.90 2.19 14.68
CA ALA A 33 3.42 1.23 15.68
C ALA A 33 4.12 -0.14 15.62
N GLY A 34 5.01 -0.36 14.64
CA GLY A 34 5.66 -1.64 14.39
C GLY A 34 4.77 -2.65 13.66
N GLU A 35 3.58 -2.26 13.21
CA GLU A 35 2.64 -3.10 12.47
C GLU A 35 2.93 -3.07 10.96
N ILE A 36 4.18 -3.39 10.58
CA ILE A 36 4.68 -3.30 9.19
C ILE A 36 3.81 -4.07 8.21
N TRP A 37 3.37 -5.28 8.59
CA TRP A 37 2.49 -6.10 7.76
C TRP A 37 1.13 -5.45 7.52
N VAL A 38 0.55 -4.82 8.54
CA VAL A 38 -0.75 -4.15 8.44
C VAL A 38 -0.62 -2.89 7.61
N ALA A 39 0.45 -2.12 7.81
CA ALA A 39 0.78 -0.95 7.01
C ALA A 39 0.92 -1.30 5.52
N LEU A 40 1.65 -2.37 5.22
CA LEU A 40 1.82 -2.89 3.86
C LEU A 40 0.51 -3.38 3.24
N GLU A 41 -0.30 -4.14 3.98
CA GLU A 41 -1.61 -4.54 3.49
C GLU A 41 -2.51 -3.34 3.22
N TYR A 42 -2.49 -2.32 4.07
CA TYR A 42 -3.32 -1.13 3.93
C TYR A 42 -2.91 -0.30 2.71
N ALA A 43 -1.59 -0.18 2.48
CA ALA A 43 -0.99 0.41 1.29
C ALA A 43 -1.41 -0.34 0.01
N LEU A 44 -1.27 -1.68 -0.02
CA LEU A 44 -1.59 -2.52 -1.17
C LEU A 44 -3.09 -2.64 -1.45
N LYS A 45 -3.94 -2.64 -0.41
CA LYS A 45 -5.40 -2.66 -0.54
C LYS A 45 -5.96 -1.39 -1.19
N GLY A 46 -5.14 -0.36 -1.41
CA GLY A 46 -5.47 0.79 -2.25
C GLY A 46 -5.77 0.40 -3.70
N GLU A 47 -5.14 -0.66 -4.23
CA GLU A 47 -5.43 -1.18 -5.58
C GLU A 47 -6.63 -2.15 -5.61
N ILE A 48 -7.00 -2.76 -4.49
CA ILE A 48 -8.03 -3.82 -4.44
C ILE A 48 -9.42 -3.27 -4.08
N SER A 49 -9.51 -2.03 -3.59
CA SER A 49 -10.79 -1.30 -3.50
C SER A 49 -11.09 -0.54 -4.79
N ASP A 50 -10.93 -1.20 -5.93
CA ASP A 50 -11.55 -0.76 -7.18
C ASP A 50 -12.56 -1.84 -7.65
N PRO A 51 -13.79 -1.86 -7.12
CA PRO A 51 -14.90 -2.53 -7.78
C PRO A 51 -15.34 -1.81 -9.08
N TRP A 52 -14.58 -0.82 -9.58
CA TRP A 52 -15.03 0.19 -10.54
C TRP A 52 -13.95 0.70 -11.52
N ARG A 53 -13.08 -0.17 -12.06
CA ARG A 53 -12.54 0.08 -13.40
C ARG A 53 -13.27 -0.81 -14.41
N PRO A 54 -14.20 -0.24 -15.20
CA PRO A 54 -14.81 -0.98 -16.29
C PRO A 54 -13.73 -1.38 -17.30
N ALA A 55 -13.93 -2.56 -17.88
CA ALA A 55 -13.07 -3.20 -18.86
C ALA A 55 -12.41 -2.22 -19.83
N VAL A 56 -11.08 -2.22 -19.88
CA VAL A 56 -10.39 -1.74 -21.08
C VAL A 56 -10.60 -2.83 -22.14
N GLU A 57 -11.65 -2.63 -22.94
CA GLU A 57 -11.84 -3.30 -24.23
C GLU A 57 -10.68 -2.84 -25.13
N ILE A 58 -9.76 -3.75 -25.45
CA ILE A 58 -8.71 -3.51 -26.43
C ILE A 58 -9.36 -3.67 -27.81
N VAL A 59 -9.48 -2.56 -28.52
CA VAL A 59 -9.91 -2.48 -29.93
C VAL A 59 -8.81 -3.01 -30.85
#